data_AF-Q1QJ99-F1
#
_entry.id   AF-Q1QJ99-F1
#
_cell.length_a   1.000
_cell.length_b   1.000
_cell.length_c   1.000
_cell.angle_alpha   90.00
_cell.angle_beta   90.00
_cell.angle_gamma   90.00
#
_symmetry.space_group_name_H-M   'P 1'
#
loop_
_entity.id
_entity.type
_entity.pdbx_description
1 polymer ?
#
loop_
_entity_poly.entity_id
_entity_poly.type
_entity_poly.pdbx_seq_one_letter_code
_entity_poly.pdbx_strand_id
1 'polypeptide(L)'
;MLAANIRHGESQAATDTCWRSVMKSHRLPFENRWTNGEHAWQWHCELERLGVSTVRAMFADHETRRRRHTVVYDIPPEFVRDWLAFHDRHETRRQRLLQLILAAAAIAALVIAAAAFLRP
;
A
#
# COMPACT_ATOMS: atom_id res chain seq x y z
N MET A 1 10.43 -32.26 39.28
CA MET A 1 9.98 -30.94 38.79
C MET A 1 10.42 -30.77 37.35
N LEU A 2 9.62 -31.22 36.38
CA LEU A 2 9.96 -31.26 34.95
C LEU A 2 8.68 -30.96 34.14
N ALA A 3 8.13 -29.77 34.30
CA ALA A 3 6.91 -29.37 33.58
C ALA A 3 6.74 -27.84 33.56
N ALA A 4 7.65 -27.11 32.93
CA ALA A 4 7.46 -25.67 32.74
C ALA A 4 8.01 -25.09 31.43
N ASN A 5 8.71 -25.86 30.58
CA ASN A 5 9.43 -25.28 29.44
C ASN A 5 8.82 -25.55 28.05
N ILE A 6 7.67 -26.22 27.96
CA ILE A 6 7.06 -26.60 26.66
C ILE A 6 5.99 -25.58 26.19
N ARG A 7 5.41 -24.79 27.11
CA ARG A 7 4.25 -23.93 26.80
C ARG A 7 4.57 -22.64 26.02
N HIS A 8 5.85 -22.26 25.90
CA HIS A 8 6.24 -21.05 25.17
C HIS A 8 6.53 -21.29 23.68
N GLY A 9 6.95 -22.50 23.28
CA GLY A 9 7.21 -22.84 21.87
C GLY A 9 5.94 -23.05 21.04
N GLU A 10 4.88 -23.62 21.63
CA GLU A 10 3.63 -23.89 20.92
C GLU A 10 2.82 -22.62 20.62
N SER A 11 2.88 -21.60 21.48
CA SER A 11 2.21 -20.32 21.22
C SER A 11 2.84 -19.56 20.05
N GLN A 12 4.18 -19.55 19.94
CA GLN A 12 4.88 -18.93 18.81
C GLN A 12 4.65 -19.69 17.50
N ALA A 13 4.69 -21.02 17.53
CA ALA A 13 4.42 -21.84 16.34
C ALA A 13 2.97 -21.73 15.85
N ALA A 14 2.00 -21.61 16.76
CA ALA A 14 0.59 -21.40 16.43
C ALA A 14 0.32 -19.98 15.89
N THR A 15 0.98 -18.95 16.45
CA THR A 15 0.90 -17.59 15.89
C THR A 15 1.55 -17.54 14.51
N ASP A 16 2.72 -18.16 14.33
CA ASP A 16 3.42 -18.19 13.04
C ASP A 16 2.59 -18.88 11.96
N THR A 17 1.93 -20.00 12.27
CA THR A 17 1.07 -20.70 11.29
C THR A 17 -0.20 -19.92 10.95
N CYS A 18 -0.80 -19.20 11.91
CA CYS A 18 -1.94 -18.33 11.68
C CYS A 18 -1.58 -17.15 10.77
N TRP A 19 -0.48 -16.44 11.07
CA TRP A 19 0.01 -15.34 10.26
C TRP A 19 0.42 -15.80 8.86
N ARG A 20 1.07 -16.97 8.74
CA ARG A 20 1.48 -17.53 7.44
C ARG A 20 0.28 -17.94 6.58
N SER A 21 -0.83 -18.35 7.18
CA SER A 21 -2.10 -18.62 6.46
C SER A 21 -2.78 -17.34 5.98
N VAL A 22 -2.80 -16.28 6.80
CA VAL A 22 -3.29 -14.96 6.41
C VAL A 22 -2.45 -14.38 5.26
N MET A 23 -1.12 -14.50 5.34
CA MET A 23 -0.20 -14.05 4.29
C MET A 23 -0.37 -14.78 2.96
N LYS A 24 -0.65 -16.10 2.97
CA LYS A 24 -0.91 -16.86 1.73
C LYS A 24 -2.18 -16.44 1.00
N SER A 25 -3.17 -15.91 1.73
CA SER A 25 -4.41 -15.40 1.15
C SER A 25 -4.25 -13.98 0.59
N HIS A 26 -3.43 -13.15 1.23
CA HIS A 26 -3.22 -11.76 0.86
C HIS A 26 -2.08 -11.64 -0.16
N ARG A 27 -2.41 -11.77 -1.45
CA ARG A 27 -1.52 -11.27 -2.51
C ARG A 27 -1.36 -9.77 -2.34
N LEU A 28 -0.12 -9.29 -2.40
CA LEU A 28 0.15 -7.85 -2.49
C LEU A 28 -0.66 -7.27 -3.66
N PRO A 29 -1.15 -6.02 -3.54
CA PRO A 29 -1.97 -5.39 -4.58
C PRO A 29 -1.17 -5.06 -5.86
N PHE A 30 0.12 -5.38 -5.90
CA PHE A 30 1.00 -5.23 -7.04
C PHE A 30 1.79 -6.51 -7.32
N GLU A 31 1.87 -6.91 -8.59
CA GLU A 31 2.79 -7.96 -9.05
C GLU A 31 4.20 -7.40 -9.04
N ASN A 32 5.06 -7.91 -8.16
CA ASN A 32 6.44 -7.50 -8.06
C ASN A 32 7.30 -8.67 -7.58
N ARG A 33 8.60 -8.63 -7.83
CA ARG A 33 9.62 -9.62 -7.43
C ARG A 33 9.61 -9.99 -5.94
N TRP A 34 8.90 -9.24 -5.10
CA TRP A 34 8.77 -9.46 -3.66
C TRP A 34 7.50 -10.22 -3.25
N THR A 35 6.58 -10.55 -4.18
CA THR A 35 5.31 -11.26 -3.85
C THR A 35 5.50 -12.65 -3.24
N ASN A 36 6.69 -13.25 -3.40
CA ASN A 36 7.05 -14.53 -2.77
C ASN A 36 7.84 -14.38 -1.46
N GLY A 37 8.11 -13.15 -1.01
CA GLY A 37 8.87 -12.89 0.22
C GLY A 37 7.99 -12.96 1.46
N GLU A 38 8.39 -13.76 2.45
CA GLU A 38 7.66 -13.94 3.73
C GLU A 38 7.41 -12.62 4.46
N HIS A 39 8.30 -11.63 4.31
CA HIS A 39 8.19 -10.32 4.94
C HIS A 39 7.47 -9.25 4.10
N ALA A 40 7.15 -9.53 2.84
CA ALA A 40 6.68 -8.50 1.92
C ALA A 40 5.31 -7.93 2.33
N TRP A 41 4.43 -8.76 2.89
CA TRP A 41 3.16 -8.32 3.45
C TRP A 41 3.34 -7.48 4.73
N GLN A 42 4.26 -7.86 5.61
CA GLN A 42 4.58 -7.09 6.82
C GLN A 42 5.12 -5.70 6.45
N TRP A 43 6.05 -5.63 5.49
CA TRP A 43 6.57 -4.36 4.99
C TRP A 43 5.46 -3.50 4.38
N HIS A 44 4.55 -4.10 3.61
CA HIS A 44 3.40 -3.37 3.08
C HIS A 44 2.56 -2.77 4.21
N CYS A 45 2.14 -3.55 5.20
CA CYS A 45 1.35 -3.05 6.33
C CYS A 45 2.08 -1.94 7.10
N GLU A 46 3.39 -2.04 7.27
CA GLU A 46 4.19 -1.02 7.95
C GLU A 46 4.28 0.28 7.14
N LEU A 47 4.45 0.21 5.82
CA LEU A 47 4.43 1.38 4.95
C LEU A 47 3.05 2.04 4.88
N GLU A 48 1.97 1.25 4.83
CA GLU A 48 0.59 1.76 4.91
C GLU A 48 0.35 2.48 6.25
N ARG A 49 0.87 1.95 7.36
CA ARG A 49 0.75 2.56 8.69
C ARG A 49 1.46 3.92 8.76
N LEU A 50 2.60 4.08 8.11
CA LEU A 50 3.36 5.33 8.07
C LEU A 50 2.76 6.34 7.09
N GLY A 51 2.16 5.86 6.00
CA GLY A 51 1.56 6.67 4.95
C GLY A 51 2.57 7.19 3.92
N VAL A 52 2.06 7.45 2.72
CA VAL A 52 2.86 7.79 1.52
C VAL A 52 3.77 9.01 1.73
N SER A 53 3.25 10.07 2.36
CA SER A 53 4.00 11.31 2.61
C SER A 53 5.20 11.10 3.53
N THR A 54 4.99 10.41 4.66
CA THR A 54 6.03 10.08 5.64
C THR A 54 7.10 9.19 5.02
N VAL A 55 6.67 8.14 4.31
CA VAL A 55 7.59 7.21 3.64
C VAL A 55 8.42 7.92 2.57
N ARG A 56 7.84 8.84 1.79
CA ARG A 56 8.60 9.66 0.82
C ARG A 56 9.65 10.52 1.51
N ALA A 57 9.30 11.18 2.62
CA ALA A 57 10.24 12.01 3.36
C ALA A 57 11.41 11.17 3.92
N MET A 58 11.11 10.02 4.53
CA MET A 58 12.12 9.09 5.05
C MET A 58 12.99 8.51 3.93
N PHE A 59 12.40 8.17 2.78
CA PHE A 59 13.12 7.63 1.63
C PHE A 59 14.04 8.67 0.98
N ALA A 60 13.59 9.91 0.83
CA ALA A 60 14.42 11.02 0.35
C ALA A 60 15.60 11.29 1.28
N ASP A 61 15.37 11.32 2.60
CA ASP A 61 16.44 11.48 3.59
C ASP A 61 17.45 10.31 3.50
N HIS A 62 16.97 9.08 3.33
CA HIS A 62 17.83 7.92 3.13
C HIS A 62 18.70 8.00 1.87
N GLU A 63 18.13 8.40 0.72
CA GLU A 63 18.89 8.58 -0.53
C GLU A 63 20.00 9.64 -0.38
N THR A 64 19.72 10.73 0.36
CA THR A 64 20.74 11.77 0.63
C THR A 64 21.85 11.31 1.57
N ARG A 65 21.55 10.40 2.52
CA ARG A 65 22.50 9.94 3.55
C ARG A 65 23.29 8.67 3.18
N ARG A 66 23.10 8.11 1.97
CA ARG A 66 23.84 6.95 1.41
C ARG A 66 24.15 5.82 2.43
N ARG A 67 23.22 5.48 3.33
CA ARG A 67 23.37 4.31 4.20
C ARG A 67 22.77 3.10 3.50
N ARG A 68 23.58 2.07 3.23
CA ARG A 68 23.32 1.09 2.16
C ARG A 68 22.28 0.01 2.41
N HIS A 69 21.65 -0.09 3.59
CA HIS A 69 21.00 -1.35 3.95
C HIS A 69 19.52 -1.26 4.30
N THR A 70 19.03 -0.16 4.89
CA THR A 70 17.63 -0.09 5.36
C THR A 70 17.10 1.35 5.34
N VAL A 71 15.89 1.56 4.79
CA VAL A 71 15.28 2.90 4.65
C VAL A 71 14.34 3.21 5.82
N VAL A 72 13.45 2.28 6.08
CA VAL A 72 12.39 2.37 7.09
C VAL A 72 12.42 1.02 7.79
N TYR A 73 12.84 0.98 9.06
CA TYR A 73 12.78 -0.22 9.92
C TYR A 73 13.02 -1.56 9.18
N ASP A 74 14.21 -1.72 8.60
CA ASP A 74 14.62 -2.97 7.91
C ASP A 74 13.93 -3.31 6.58
N ILE A 75 13.19 -2.37 5.99
CA ILE A 75 12.59 -2.53 4.66
C ILE A 75 13.62 -2.22 3.56
N PRO A 76 13.80 -3.09 2.54
CA PRO A 76 14.68 -2.83 1.41
C PRO A 76 14.26 -1.58 0.63
N PRO A 77 15.20 -0.72 0.21
CA PRO A 77 14.90 0.52 -0.53
C PRO A 77 14.12 0.26 -1.81
N GLU A 78 14.44 -0.85 -2.47
CA GLU A 78 13.77 -1.31 -3.67
C GLU A 78 12.29 -1.61 -3.47
N PHE A 79 11.93 -2.23 -2.34
CA PHE A 79 10.54 -2.50 -1.99
C PHE A 79 9.77 -1.20 -1.77
N VAL A 80 10.39 -0.24 -1.06
CA VAL A 80 9.80 1.09 -0.82
C VAL A 80 9.57 1.82 -2.16
N ARG A 81 10.52 1.76 -3.08
CA ARG A 81 10.40 2.38 -4.42
C ARG A 81 9.22 1.78 -5.20
N ASP A 82 9.10 0.46 -5.22
CA ASP A 82 8.01 -0.20 -5.94
C ASP A 82 6.64 0.09 -5.30
N TRP A 83 6.58 0.15 -3.97
CA TRP A 83 5.39 0.55 -3.21
C TRP A 83 4.98 2.00 -3.50
N LEU A 84 5.94 2.93 -3.53
CA LEU A 84 5.69 4.33 -3.91
C LEU A 84 5.16 4.43 -5.34
N ALA A 85 5.77 3.71 -6.29
CA ALA A 85 5.32 3.70 -7.67
C ALA A 85 3.89 3.13 -7.83
N PHE A 86 3.49 2.18 -6.98
CA PHE A 86 2.12 1.69 -6.93
C PHE A 86 1.14 2.79 -6.48
N HIS A 87 1.46 3.50 -5.39
CA HIS A 87 0.62 4.60 -4.89
C HIS A 87 0.51 5.76 -5.87
N ASP A 88 1.59 6.12 -6.55
CA ASP A 88 1.60 7.19 -7.55
C ASP A 88 0.67 6.87 -8.73
N ARG A 89 0.67 5.62 -9.19
CA ARG A 89 -0.25 5.14 -10.22
C ARG A 89 -1.70 5.15 -9.72
N HIS A 90 -1.92 4.80 -8.46
CA HIS A 90 -3.24 4.79 -7.86
C HIS A 90 -3.81 6.21 -7.71
N GLU A 91 -3.02 7.17 -7.24
CA GLU A 91 -3.40 8.58 -7.18
C GLU A 91 -3.69 9.15 -8.57
N THR A 92 -2.85 8.85 -9.55
CA THR A 92 -3.05 9.28 -10.94
C THR A 92 -4.36 8.73 -11.52
N ARG A 93 -4.66 7.45 -11.26
CA ARG A 93 -5.95 6.84 -11.68
C ARG A 93 -7.12 7.50 -10.99
N ARG A 94 -7.02 7.75 -9.68
CA ARG A 94 -8.07 8.41 -8.89
C ARG A 94 -8.33 9.83 -9.39
N GLN A 95 -7.27 10.60 -9.67
CA GLN A 95 -7.38 11.94 -10.24
C GLN A 95 -8.04 11.92 -11.62
N ARG A 96 -7.64 11.00 -12.51
CA ARG A 96 -8.29 10.84 -13.83
C ARG A 96 -9.77 10.47 -13.70
N LEU A 97 -10.11 9.55 -12.81
CA LEU A 97 -11.51 9.18 -12.54
C LEU A 97 -12.31 10.38 -12.04
N LEU A 98 -11.77 11.15 -11.09
CA LEU A 98 -12.42 12.38 -10.61
C LEU A 98 -12.60 13.40 -11.72
N GLN A 99 -11.60 13.60 -12.57
CA GLN A 99 -11.69 14.49 -13.72
C GLN A 99 -12.79 14.06 -14.69
N LEU A 100 -12.92 12.77 -14.97
CA LEU A 100 -13.97 12.24 -15.83
C LEU A 100 -15.37 12.41 -15.22
N ILE A 101 -15.52 12.17 -13.92
CA ILE A 101 -16.79 12.37 -13.21
C ILE A 101 -17.21 13.84 -13.25
N LEU A 102 -16.28 14.75 -12.97
CA LEU A 102 -16.55 16.20 -13.03
C LEU A 102 -16.90 16.65 -14.45
N ALA A 103 -16.18 16.15 -15.47
CA ALA A 103 -16.48 16.46 -16.86
C ALA A 103 -17.87 15.95 -17.27
N ALA A 104 -18.22 14.72 -16.91
CA ALA A 104 -19.54 14.15 -17.19
C ALA A 104 -20.66 14.93 -16.48
N ALA A 105 -20.45 15.31 -15.21
CA ALA A 105 -21.40 16.13 -14.45
C ALA A 105 -21.59 17.52 -15.10
N ALA A 106 -20.51 18.16 -15.57
CA ALA A 106 -20.58 19.43 -16.27
C ALA A 106 -21.36 19.33 -17.59
N ILE A 107 -21.13 18.27 -18.38
CA ILE A 107 -21.88 18.02 -19.62
C ILE A 107 -23.36 17.78 -19.33
N ALA A 108 -23.68 16.96 -18.33
CA ALA A 108 -25.06 16.70 -17.93
C ALA A 108 -25.78 18.00 -17.49
N ALA A 109 -25.12 18.83 -16.68
CA ALA A 109 -25.65 20.12 -16.27
C ALA A 109 -25.90 21.05 -17.47
N LEU A 110 -24.99 21.08 -18.45
CA LEU A 110 -25.16 21.86 -19.68
C LEU A 110 -26.36 21.38 -20.50
N VAL A 111 -26.53 20.06 -20.66
CA VAL A 111 -27.68 19.48 -21.36
C VAL A 111 -28.99 19.81 -20.66
N ILE A 112 -29.03 19.71 -19.32
CA ILE A 112 -30.21 20.07 -18.53
C ILE A 112 -30.53 21.56 -18.67
N ALA A 113 -29.53 22.43 -18.59
CA ALA A 113 -29.71 23.87 -18.77
C ALA A 113 -30.22 24.21 -20.18
N ALA A 114 -29.64 23.60 -21.22
CA ALA A 114 -30.09 23.78 -22.59
C ALA A 114 -31.54 23.28 -22.79
N ALA A 115 -31.87 22.12 -22.23
CA ALA A 115 -33.22 21.57 -22.28
C ALA A 115 -34.23 22.46 -21.53
N ALA A 116 -33.84 23.06 -20.40
CA ALA A 116 -34.67 24.03 -19.69
C ALA A 116 -34.87 25.32 -20.50
N PHE A 117 -33.84 25.78 -21.21
CA PHE A 117 -33.90 26.98 -22.05
C PHE A 117 -34.77 26.77 -23.31
N LEU A 118 -34.83 25.53 -23.82
CA LEU A 118 -35.65 25.13 -24.97
C LEU A 118 -37.10 24.77 -24.59
N ARG A 119 -37.44 24.81 -23.30
CA ARG A 119 -38.78 24.50 -22.78
C ARG A 119 -39.46 25.79 -22.32
N PRO A 120 -40.02 26.60 -23.24
CA PRO A 120 -40.83 27.76 -22.90
C PRO A 120 -42.17 27.36 -22.25
#